data_AF-A0AAD8D683-F1
#
_entry.id   AF-A0AAD8D683-F1
#
_cell.length_a   1.000
_cell.length_b   1.000
_cell.length_c   1.000
_cell.angle_alpha   90.00
_cell.angle_beta   90.00
_cell.angle_gamma   90.00
#
_symmetry.space_group_name_H-M   'P 1'
#
loop_
_entity.id
_entity.type
_entity.pdbx_description
1 polymer ?
#
loop_
_entity_poly.entity_id
_entity_poly.type
_entity_poly.pdbx_seq_one_letter_code
_entity_poly.pdbx_strand_id
1 'polypeptide(L)'
;MCCFVCVWFSCSGREDAVIYAAVQFAGAPSAAPPKTKAASDTTTADPTLPVSAAGKASSYRQPALVLLILCCLLLAAIISLAVYHFRTKDDPEKYTSLSINYSSLLNQLQDLRSDYSNLNKNHSELQSNYSKLSGSHFYLQNNYSRLNETHSELQSNYSRFQKENSEFKKNNTELSVKSSILDKYCPLKEGSSKERVCCPEKWVPFNGKCYYFSTDKMNWKSSRDNCTSMGGHLVIIESEAEQVQFDHHLYRALFLNLMKHQQLSGNCFSGSC
;
A
#
# COMPACT_ATOMS: atom_id res chain seq x y z
N MET A 1 8.27 -40.66 -67.88
CA MET A 1 7.33 -40.17 -66.84
C MET A 1 7.92 -38.92 -66.23
N CYS A 2 7.14 -37.85 -66.14
CA CYS A 2 7.56 -36.54 -65.65
C CYS A 2 6.91 -36.24 -64.31
N CYS A 3 7.60 -35.46 -63.46
CA CYS A 3 6.96 -34.76 -62.36
C CYS A 3 6.03 -33.67 -62.94
N PHE A 4 5.06 -33.21 -62.17
CA PHE A 4 4.03 -32.30 -62.65
C PHE A 4 3.72 -31.20 -61.63
N VAL A 5 3.23 -30.06 -62.11
CA VAL A 5 2.78 -28.95 -61.28
C VAL A 5 1.30 -28.73 -61.54
N CYS A 6 0.52 -28.59 -60.46
CA CYS A 6 -0.90 -28.26 -60.53
C CYS A 6 -1.13 -26.79 -60.14
N VAL A 7 -2.19 -26.18 -60.66
CA VAL A 7 -2.63 -24.81 -60.34
C VAL A 7 -4.07 -24.81 -59.79
N TRP A 8 -4.33 -23.96 -58.80
CA TRP A 8 -5.63 -23.76 -58.15
C TRP A 8 -5.95 -22.26 -57.98
N PHE A 9 -7.24 -21.93 -57.99
CA PHE A 9 -7.77 -20.57 -57.89
C PHE A 9 -8.64 -20.43 -56.64
N SER A 10 -8.36 -19.43 -55.80
CA SER A 10 -9.07 -19.25 -54.53
C SER A 10 -10.36 -18.47 -54.68
N CYS A 11 -11.50 -19.09 -54.40
CA CYS A 11 -12.73 -18.36 -54.06
C CYS A 11 -12.58 -17.70 -52.67
N SER A 12 -13.28 -16.57 -52.44
CA SER A 12 -13.32 -15.87 -51.15
C SER A 12 -14.76 -15.56 -50.75
N GLY A 13 -15.13 -15.92 -49.52
CA GLY A 13 -16.41 -15.63 -48.89
C GLY A 13 -16.33 -15.91 -47.38
N ARG A 14 -17.07 -15.15 -46.58
CA ARG A 14 -17.14 -15.27 -45.12
C ARG A 14 -18.56 -14.92 -44.65
N GLU A 15 -19.03 -15.64 -43.65
CA GLU A 15 -20.26 -15.31 -42.90
C GLU A 15 -19.90 -14.95 -41.46
N ASP A 16 -20.67 -14.03 -40.86
CA ASP A 16 -20.47 -13.52 -39.50
C ASP A 16 -21.62 -13.96 -38.57
N ALA A 17 -21.37 -14.06 -37.27
CA ALA A 17 -22.37 -14.46 -36.27
C ALA A 17 -22.47 -13.44 -35.11
N VAL A 18 -23.70 -13.19 -34.63
CA VAL A 18 -24.04 -12.17 -33.62
C VAL A 18 -24.87 -12.79 -32.49
N ILE A 19 -24.58 -12.43 -31.22
CA ILE A 19 -25.37 -12.80 -30.03
C ILE A 19 -25.52 -11.57 -29.10
N TYR A 20 -26.67 -11.44 -28.42
CA TYR A 20 -27.10 -10.28 -27.61
C TYR A 20 -27.26 -10.58 -26.09
N ALA A 21 -27.57 -9.54 -25.28
CA ALA A 21 -27.38 -9.43 -23.83
C ALA A 21 -28.65 -9.54 -22.91
N ALA A 22 -28.45 -9.56 -21.57
CA ALA A 22 -29.40 -9.25 -20.45
C ALA A 22 -28.60 -9.14 -19.10
N VAL A 23 -28.84 -8.32 -18.05
CA VAL A 23 -30.05 -7.75 -17.33
C VAL A 23 -30.55 -8.69 -16.18
N GLN A 24 -30.85 -8.32 -14.91
CA GLN A 24 -31.26 -7.03 -14.27
C GLN A 24 -30.56 -6.65 -12.90
N PHE A 25 -31.26 -6.46 -11.76
CA PHE A 25 -30.83 -5.71 -10.54
C PHE A 25 -31.46 -6.16 -9.17
N ALA A 26 -30.92 -5.65 -8.05
CA ALA A 26 -31.47 -5.54 -6.67
C ALA A 26 -30.86 -4.28 -5.96
N GLY A 27 -31.15 -3.81 -4.73
CA GLY A 27 -32.02 -4.19 -3.57
C GLY A 27 -32.01 -3.07 -2.47
N ALA A 28 -32.60 -3.25 -1.27
CA ALA A 28 -32.75 -2.14 -0.25
C ALA A 28 -32.78 -2.57 1.26
N PRO A 29 -32.63 -1.64 2.26
CA PRO A 29 -32.38 -1.93 3.70
C PRO A 29 -33.53 -1.63 4.73
N SER A 30 -33.25 -1.67 6.04
CA SER A 30 -34.21 -1.55 7.20
C SER A 30 -33.73 -0.63 8.37
N ALA A 31 -34.50 -0.47 9.48
CA ALA A 31 -34.59 0.80 10.24
C ALA A 31 -34.78 0.82 11.80
N ALA A 32 -34.52 2.02 12.40
CA ALA A 32 -35.21 2.75 13.51
C ALA A 32 -34.99 2.50 15.06
N PRO A 33 -35.28 3.49 15.97
CA PRO A 33 -34.91 3.54 17.43
C PRO A 33 -36.08 3.77 18.45
N PRO A 34 -35.86 3.98 19.79
CA PRO A 34 -36.29 5.25 20.50
C PRO A 34 -35.44 5.73 21.76
N LYS A 35 -36.01 6.46 22.76
CA LYS A 35 -35.37 7.43 23.75
C LYS A 35 -35.97 7.45 25.22
N THR A 36 -35.34 8.12 26.25
CA THR A 36 -35.92 9.04 27.34
C THR A 36 -35.01 9.38 28.60
N LYS A 37 -35.54 9.78 29.82
CA LYS A 37 -34.97 10.73 30.89
C LYS A 37 -35.35 10.34 32.38
N ALA A 38 -35.06 11.04 33.53
CA ALA A 38 -33.92 11.83 34.14
C ALA A 38 -34.31 12.64 35.47
N ALA A 39 -33.34 13.15 36.30
CA ALA A 39 -33.39 14.20 37.40
C ALA A 39 -33.90 13.85 38.86
N SER A 40 -33.67 14.57 40.00
CA SER A 40 -32.60 15.51 40.56
C SER A 40 -32.87 16.01 42.05
N ASP A 41 -31.91 16.73 42.72
CA ASP A 41 -31.98 17.71 43.89
C ASP A 41 -32.28 17.29 45.39
N THR A 42 -32.05 18.04 46.54
CA THR A 42 -31.10 19.12 47.03
C THR A 42 -31.31 19.56 48.56
N THR A 43 -30.32 20.19 49.28
CA THR A 43 -30.32 20.92 50.64
C THR A 43 -30.41 20.13 52.00
N THR A 44 -30.12 20.61 53.26
CA THR A 44 -29.79 21.93 53.93
C THR A 44 -28.52 21.91 54.86
N ALA A 45 -28.30 22.35 56.16
CA ALA A 45 -29.03 22.88 57.38
C ALA A 45 -28.08 23.63 58.43
N ASP A 46 -28.53 24.00 59.67
CA ASP A 46 -27.85 24.79 60.80
C ASP A 46 -28.48 24.44 62.23
N PRO A 47 -28.25 24.98 63.50
CA PRO A 47 -27.51 26.15 64.10
C PRO A 47 -26.76 25.94 65.50
N THR A 48 -26.72 26.92 66.47
CA THR A 48 -25.80 27.03 67.67
C THR A 48 -26.34 27.68 69.02
N LEU A 49 -25.51 27.80 70.12
CA LEU A 49 -25.43 28.83 71.25
C LEU A 49 -25.18 28.31 72.76
N PRO A 50 -25.06 29.09 73.91
CA PRO A 50 -23.74 29.31 74.64
C PRO A 50 -23.68 29.63 76.21
N VAL A 51 -22.51 30.15 76.73
CA VAL A 51 -22.25 31.10 77.90
C VAL A 51 -22.01 30.63 79.39
N SER A 52 -21.05 31.28 80.11
CA SER A 52 -20.62 31.16 81.55
C SER A 52 -19.53 32.24 81.92
N ALA A 53 -18.99 32.53 83.13
CA ALA A 53 -19.30 32.39 84.61
C ALA A 53 -18.26 33.24 85.46
N ALA A 54 -18.41 33.46 86.81
CA ALA A 54 -17.49 34.32 87.64
C ALA A 54 -17.54 34.14 89.20
N GLY A 55 -16.56 34.70 89.96
CA GLY A 55 -16.43 34.64 91.45
C GLY A 55 -15.58 35.75 92.14
N LYS A 56 -15.37 35.73 93.48
CA LYS A 56 -14.69 36.77 94.32
C LYS A 56 -14.14 36.29 95.70
N ALA A 57 -13.43 37.14 96.48
CA ALA A 57 -12.75 36.81 97.77
C ALA A 57 -12.69 37.98 98.81
N SER A 58 -12.07 37.79 100.00
CA SER A 58 -11.90 38.79 101.10
C SER A 58 -10.65 38.54 101.99
N SER A 59 -10.36 39.37 103.02
CA SER A 59 -9.16 39.28 103.90
C SER A 59 -9.29 40.01 105.27
N TYR A 60 -8.29 39.89 106.17
CA TYR A 60 -8.21 40.50 107.52
C TYR A 60 -6.78 40.90 107.93
N ARG A 61 -6.61 41.66 109.02
CA ARG A 61 -5.34 42.18 109.56
C ARG A 61 -5.44 42.27 111.11
N GLN A 62 -4.39 42.21 111.93
CA GLN A 62 -2.95 42.49 111.72
C GLN A 62 -2.10 41.95 112.88
N PRO A 63 -0.93 41.32 112.63
CA PRO A 63 0.22 41.40 113.53
C PRO A 63 1.26 42.40 113.00
N ALA A 64 0.93 43.70 113.02
CA ALA A 64 1.57 44.73 112.16
C ALA A 64 3.11 44.79 112.20
N LEU A 65 3.75 44.75 113.38
CA LEU A 65 5.21 44.86 113.48
C LEU A 65 5.92 43.59 113.00
N VAL A 66 5.37 42.41 113.31
CA VAL A 66 5.89 41.12 112.81
C VAL A 66 5.65 41.03 111.30
N LEU A 67 4.53 41.54 110.80
CA LEU A 67 4.28 41.72 109.36
C LEU A 67 5.26 42.68 108.70
N LEU A 68 5.68 43.75 109.37
CA LEU A 68 6.65 44.71 108.81
C LEU A 68 8.04 44.06 108.72
N ILE A 69 8.48 43.35 109.75
CA ILE A 69 9.75 42.59 109.74
C ILE A 69 9.69 41.45 108.71
N LEU A 70 8.59 40.68 108.66
CA LEU A 70 8.37 39.68 107.60
C LEU A 70 8.35 40.33 106.21
N CYS A 71 7.75 41.51 106.04
CA CYS A 71 7.75 42.22 104.77
C CYS A 71 9.17 42.65 104.39
N CYS A 72 9.97 43.18 105.32
CA CYS A 72 11.38 43.50 105.07
C CYS A 72 12.22 42.26 104.72
N LEU A 73 12.02 41.14 105.42
CA LEU A 73 12.72 39.87 105.12
C LEU A 73 12.26 39.25 103.80
N LEU A 74 10.95 39.28 103.50
CA LEU A 74 10.40 38.83 102.22
C LEU A 74 10.83 39.73 101.07
N LEU A 75 10.88 41.05 101.25
CA LEU A 75 11.42 41.98 100.27
C LEU A 75 12.92 41.77 100.06
N ALA A 76 13.71 41.58 101.12
CA ALA A 76 15.13 41.25 101.01
C ALA A 76 15.34 39.89 100.29
N ALA A 77 14.50 38.89 100.57
CA ALA A 77 14.52 37.59 99.88
C ALA A 77 14.07 37.71 98.42
N ILE A 78 13.02 38.48 98.12
CA ILE A 78 12.53 38.74 96.75
C ILE A 78 13.58 39.54 95.96
N ILE A 79 14.22 40.54 96.55
CA ILE A 79 15.32 41.30 95.93
C ILE A 79 16.52 40.37 95.71
N SER A 80 16.89 39.54 96.68
CA SER A 80 17.99 38.57 96.53
C SER A 80 17.70 37.52 95.46
N LEU A 81 16.46 37.01 95.40
CA LEU A 81 16.02 36.05 94.39
C LEU A 81 15.85 36.69 93.01
N ALA A 82 15.45 37.97 92.94
CA ALA A 82 15.39 38.74 91.71
C ALA A 82 16.79 39.07 91.18
N VAL A 83 17.73 39.48 92.05
CA VAL A 83 19.15 39.68 91.72
C VAL A 83 19.79 38.36 91.30
N TYR A 84 19.50 37.25 91.98
CA TYR A 84 19.91 35.91 91.55
C TYR A 84 19.33 35.57 90.17
N HIS A 85 18.03 35.77 89.94
CA HIS A 85 17.41 35.54 88.63
C HIS A 85 17.88 36.49 87.54
N PHE A 86 18.33 37.71 87.86
CA PHE A 86 19.00 38.60 86.91
C PHE A 86 20.38 38.03 86.59
N ARG A 87 21.23 37.83 87.62
CA ARG A 87 22.58 37.23 87.51
C ARG A 87 22.63 35.87 86.80
N THR A 88 21.57 35.06 86.86
CA THR A 88 21.48 33.76 86.16
C THR A 88 20.71 33.83 84.83
N LYS A 89 20.11 34.96 84.48
CA LYS A 89 19.62 35.25 83.11
C LYS A 89 20.65 36.03 82.29
N ASP A 90 21.54 36.76 82.98
CA ASP A 90 22.75 37.41 82.43
C ASP A 90 23.85 36.40 82.05
N ASP A 91 23.45 35.27 81.44
CA ASP A 91 24.33 34.34 80.71
C ASP A 91 24.04 34.51 79.21
N PRO A 92 24.55 35.60 78.59
CA PRO A 92 24.14 36.02 77.26
C PRO A 92 24.57 35.03 76.16
N GLU A 93 25.66 34.29 76.37
CA GLU A 93 26.21 33.35 75.37
C GLU A 93 25.25 32.18 75.11
N LYS A 94 24.58 31.68 76.15
CA LYS A 94 23.65 30.56 76.03
C LYS A 94 22.33 30.94 75.35
N TYR A 95 21.82 32.14 75.60
CA TYR A 95 20.61 32.64 74.94
C TYR A 95 20.87 33.11 73.50
N THR A 96 22.04 33.68 73.20
CA THR A 96 22.42 34.08 71.83
C THR A 96 22.75 32.89 70.94
N SER A 97 23.50 31.88 71.43
CA SER A 97 23.76 30.66 70.66
C SER A 97 22.46 29.90 70.31
N LEU A 98 21.49 29.82 71.23
CA LEU A 98 20.19 29.21 70.94
C LEU A 98 19.35 30.02 69.93
N SER A 99 19.37 31.36 69.99
CA SER A 99 18.62 32.19 69.03
C SER A 99 19.25 32.21 67.63
N ILE A 100 20.59 32.13 67.55
CA ILE A 100 21.33 31.93 66.29
C ILE A 100 20.98 30.57 65.66
N ASN A 101 20.97 29.49 66.44
CA ASN A 101 20.58 28.17 65.94
C ASN A 101 19.12 28.13 65.47
N TYR A 102 18.21 28.81 66.18
CA TYR A 102 16.81 28.93 65.75
C TYR A 102 16.66 29.74 64.46
N SER A 103 17.38 30.86 64.28
CA SER A 103 17.34 31.63 63.03
C SER A 103 17.98 30.88 61.85
N SER A 104 19.04 30.10 62.10
CA SER A 104 19.64 29.21 61.09
C SER A 104 18.66 28.13 60.62
N LEU A 105 17.93 27.50 61.55
CA LEU A 105 16.91 26.49 61.22
C LEU A 105 15.72 27.11 60.44
N LEU A 106 15.31 28.33 60.78
CA LEU A 106 14.28 29.06 60.01
C LEU A 106 14.73 29.34 58.57
N ASN A 107 16.00 29.73 58.36
CA ASN A 107 16.56 29.90 57.01
C ASN A 107 16.56 28.58 56.23
N GLN A 108 17.03 27.47 56.83
CA GLN A 108 16.99 26.15 56.19
C GLN A 108 15.59 25.70 55.79
N LEU A 109 14.56 26.01 56.60
CA LEU A 109 13.16 25.73 56.26
C LEU A 109 12.64 26.62 55.11
N GLN A 110 13.16 27.85 54.97
CA GLN A 110 12.85 28.74 53.85
C GLN A 110 13.55 28.29 52.56
N ASP A 111 14.80 27.86 52.63
CA ASP A 111 15.58 27.35 51.50
C ASP A 111 14.94 26.06 50.95
N LEU A 112 14.64 25.08 51.84
CA LEU A 112 13.96 23.84 51.46
C LEU A 112 12.57 24.08 50.83
N ARG A 113 11.86 25.14 51.27
CA ARG A 113 10.59 25.57 50.67
C ARG A 113 10.77 26.19 49.29
N SER A 114 11.87 26.91 49.06
CA SER A 114 12.26 27.44 47.74
C SER A 114 12.56 26.28 46.77
N ASP A 115 13.38 25.33 47.21
CA ASP A 115 13.75 24.16 46.40
C ASP A 115 12.56 23.28 46.06
N TYR A 116 11.65 23.02 47.01
CA TYR A 116 10.38 22.34 46.74
C TYR A 116 9.54 23.08 45.70
N SER A 117 9.45 24.41 45.78
CA SER A 117 8.74 25.23 44.79
C SER A 117 9.36 25.13 43.40
N ASN A 118 10.69 25.12 43.31
CA ASN A 118 11.42 25.00 42.04
C ASN A 118 11.31 23.59 41.45
N LEU A 119 11.45 22.55 42.27
CA LEU A 119 11.24 21.15 41.86
C LEU A 119 9.80 20.92 41.33
N ASN A 120 8.79 21.52 41.96
CA ASN A 120 7.40 21.43 41.52
C ASN A 120 7.16 22.12 40.16
N LYS A 121 7.83 23.26 39.88
CA LYS A 121 7.81 23.90 38.55
C LYS A 121 8.44 22.97 37.50
N ASN A 122 9.64 22.45 37.78
CA ASN A 122 10.37 21.56 36.88
C ASN A 122 9.58 20.28 36.57
N HIS A 123 8.89 19.71 37.58
CA HIS A 123 7.98 18.57 37.39
C HIS A 123 6.81 18.92 36.48
N SER A 124 6.17 20.07 36.68
CA SER A 124 5.05 20.55 35.86
C SER A 124 5.46 20.79 34.40
N GLU A 125 6.66 21.34 34.17
CA GLU A 125 7.22 21.53 32.83
C GLU A 125 7.56 20.19 32.16
N LEU A 126 8.20 19.27 32.89
CA LEU A 126 8.53 17.94 32.38
C LEU A 126 7.25 17.16 32.01
N GLN A 127 6.18 17.27 32.81
CA GLN A 127 4.87 16.70 32.51
C GLN A 127 4.24 17.31 31.24
N SER A 128 4.39 18.62 31.03
CA SER A 128 3.98 19.30 29.78
C SER A 128 4.78 18.82 28.57
N ASN A 129 6.08 18.59 28.73
CA ASN A 129 6.94 18.11 27.65
C ASN A 129 6.70 16.62 27.33
N TYR A 130 6.40 15.80 28.34
CA TYR A 130 5.97 14.41 28.17
C TYR A 130 4.63 14.31 27.39
N SER A 131 3.63 15.13 27.72
CA SER A 131 2.34 15.09 27.01
C SER A 131 2.45 15.54 25.55
N LYS A 132 3.26 16.58 25.26
CA LYS A 132 3.63 16.97 23.88
C LYS A 132 4.27 15.80 23.13
N LEU A 133 5.30 15.17 23.71
CA LEU A 133 6.03 14.05 23.10
C LEU A 133 5.12 12.83 22.86
N SER A 134 4.24 12.51 23.80
CA SER A 134 3.24 11.45 23.64
C SER A 134 2.26 11.74 22.49
N GLY A 135 1.86 13.01 22.31
CA GLY A 135 1.06 13.45 21.17
C GLY A 135 1.80 13.29 19.84
N SER A 136 3.07 13.72 19.77
CA SER A 136 3.93 13.54 18.59
C SER A 136 4.16 12.06 18.25
N HIS A 137 4.34 11.19 19.25
CA HIS A 137 4.46 9.75 19.04
C HIS A 137 3.19 9.16 18.43
N PHE A 138 2.01 9.45 19.01
CA PHE A 138 0.73 8.99 18.48
C PHE A 138 0.49 9.50 17.04
N TYR A 139 0.81 10.76 16.76
CA TYR A 139 0.70 11.32 15.40
C TYR A 139 1.61 10.58 14.40
N LEU A 140 2.87 10.32 14.75
CA LEU A 140 3.81 9.59 13.90
C LEU A 140 3.37 8.13 13.70
N GLN A 141 2.87 7.47 14.74
CA GLN A 141 2.39 6.09 14.69
C GLN A 141 1.17 5.94 13.74
N ASN A 142 0.23 6.88 13.77
CA ASN A 142 -0.90 6.89 12.82
C ASN A 142 -0.43 7.12 11.37
N ASN A 143 0.54 8.01 11.15
CA ASN A 143 1.13 8.20 9.81
C ASN A 143 1.89 6.97 9.32
N TYR A 144 2.56 6.23 10.21
CA TYR A 144 3.22 4.97 9.87
C TYR A 144 2.21 3.89 9.46
N SER A 145 1.07 3.76 10.15
CA SER A 145 -0.01 2.85 9.76
C SER A 145 -0.52 3.17 8.34
N ARG A 146 -0.91 4.42 8.10
CA ARG A 146 -1.38 4.90 6.79
C ARG A 146 -0.37 4.69 5.66
N LEU A 147 0.93 4.87 5.95
CA LEU A 147 2.00 4.61 4.99
C LEU A 147 2.14 3.10 4.69
N ASN A 148 2.03 2.25 5.70
CA ASN A 148 2.10 0.80 5.54
C ASN A 148 0.85 0.23 4.80
N GLU A 149 -0.32 0.80 5.04
CA GLU A 149 -1.57 0.53 4.32
C GLU A 149 -1.43 0.86 2.83
N THR A 150 -1.03 2.10 2.50
CA THR A 150 -0.84 2.54 1.11
C THR A 150 0.30 1.81 0.40
N HIS A 151 1.38 1.41 1.10
CA HIS A 151 2.42 0.53 0.56
C HIS A 151 1.85 -0.86 0.22
N SER A 152 1.04 -1.45 1.10
CA SER A 152 0.41 -2.76 0.88
C SER A 152 -0.55 -2.75 -0.31
N GLU A 153 -1.33 -1.67 -0.47
CA GLU A 153 -2.19 -1.47 -1.64
C GLU A 153 -1.38 -1.34 -2.93
N LEU A 154 -0.33 -0.51 -2.94
CA LEU A 154 0.55 -0.33 -4.10
C LEU A 154 1.24 -1.64 -4.50
N GLN A 155 1.69 -2.44 -3.53
CA GLN A 155 2.30 -3.76 -3.76
C GLN A 155 1.31 -4.76 -4.38
N SER A 156 0.03 -4.73 -3.96
CA SER A 156 -1.05 -5.52 -4.55
C SER A 156 -1.35 -5.09 -6.00
N ASN A 157 -1.46 -3.78 -6.23
CA ASN A 157 -1.71 -3.20 -7.55
C ASN A 157 -0.54 -3.47 -8.53
N TYR A 158 0.71 -3.37 -8.06
CA TYR A 158 1.91 -3.74 -8.83
C TYR A 158 1.92 -5.22 -9.22
N SER A 159 1.55 -6.11 -8.28
CA SER A 159 1.44 -7.55 -8.54
C SER A 159 0.37 -7.89 -9.58
N ARG A 160 -0.76 -7.17 -9.55
CA ARG A 160 -1.83 -7.29 -10.58
C ARG A 160 -1.33 -6.84 -11.95
N PHE A 161 -0.70 -5.66 -12.03
CA PHE A 161 -0.17 -5.13 -13.28
C PHE A 161 0.95 -5.99 -13.89
N GLN A 162 1.80 -6.61 -13.07
CA GLN A 162 2.78 -7.60 -13.55
C GLN A 162 2.08 -8.79 -14.24
N LYS A 163 0.99 -9.31 -13.64
CA LYS A 163 0.21 -10.41 -14.23
C LYS A 163 -0.42 -10.01 -15.55
N GLU A 164 -1.12 -8.88 -15.60
CA GLU A 164 -1.76 -8.32 -16.80
C GLU A 164 -0.75 -8.13 -17.94
N ASN A 165 0.43 -7.57 -17.65
CA ASN A 165 1.53 -7.41 -18.61
C ASN A 165 2.07 -8.78 -19.10
N SER A 166 2.13 -9.80 -18.24
CA SER A 166 2.53 -11.16 -18.63
C SER A 166 1.51 -11.84 -19.56
N GLU A 167 0.22 -11.58 -19.35
CA GLU A 167 -0.87 -12.10 -20.17
C GLU A 167 -0.95 -11.38 -21.52
N PHE A 168 -0.86 -10.05 -21.51
CA PHE A 168 -0.78 -9.24 -22.73
C PHE A 168 0.42 -9.64 -23.60
N LYS A 169 1.59 -9.90 -23.00
CA LYS A 169 2.78 -10.39 -23.73
C LYS A 169 2.52 -11.73 -24.42
N LYS A 170 1.91 -12.70 -23.73
CA LYS A 170 1.53 -14.00 -24.33
C LYS A 170 0.59 -13.80 -25.52
N ASN A 171 -0.48 -13.03 -25.32
CA ASN A 171 -1.47 -12.74 -26.37
C ASN A 171 -0.82 -12.06 -27.58
N ASN A 172 0.10 -11.12 -27.37
CA ASN A 172 0.83 -10.46 -28.45
C ASN A 172 1.79 -11.41 -29.18
N THR A 173 2.48 -12.32 -28.49
CA THR A 173 3.29 -13.36 -29.15
C THR A 173 2.43 -14.35 -29.95
N GLU A 174 1.25 -14.72 -29.44
CA GLU A 174 0.31 -15.59 -30.14
C GLU A 174 -0.27 -14.92 -31.40
N LEU A 175 -0.64 -13.63 -31.30
CA LEU A 175 -1.07 -12.81 -32.45
C LEU A 175 0.04 -12.64 -33.49
N SER A 176 1.29 -12.45 -33.05
CA SER A 176 2.45 -12.38 -33.94
C SER A 176 2.65 -13.70 -34.70
N VAL A 177 2.61 -14.85 -34.03
CA VAL A 177 2.69 -16.18 -34.67
C VAL A 177 1.51 -16.40 -35.62
N LYS A 178 0.29 -16.02 -35.23
CA LYS A 178 -0.91 -16.09 -36.09
C LYS A 178 -0.75 -15.22 -37.34
N SER A 179 -0.17 -14.02 -37.25
CA SER A 179 0.15 -13.20 -38.42
C SER A 179 1.18 -13.89 -39.31
N SER A 180 2.31 -14.37 -38.78
CA SER A 180 3.33 -15.04 -39.59
C SER A 180 2.83 -16.31 -40.29
N ILE A 181 1.89 -17.05 -39.68
CA ILE A 181 1.18 -18.16 -40.32
C ILE A 181 0.26 -17.66 -41.44
N LEU A 182 -0.53 -16.61 -41.19
CA LEU A 182 -1.41 -16.00 -42.18
C LEU A 182 -0.64 -15.41 -43.37
N ASP A 183 0.51 -14.78 -43.14
CA ASP A 183 1.35 -14.21 -44.19
C ASP A 183 2.07 -15.29 -45.02
N LYS A 184 2.33 -16.47 -44.43
CA LYS A 184 2.91 -17.63 -45.13
C LYS A 184 1.91 -18.34 -46.06
N TYR A 185 0.67 -18.56 -45.61
CA TYR A 185 -0.34 -19.33 -46.35
C TYR A 185 -1.37 -18.45 -47.10
N CYS A 186 -1.53 -17.20 -46.70
CA CYS A 186 -2.44 -16.20 -47.28
C CYS A 186 -1.73 -14.85 -47.51
N PRO A 187 -0.65 -14.77 -48.31
CA PRO A 187 0.01 -13.50 -48.60
C PRO A 187 -0.92 -12.52 -49.32
N LEU A 188 -0.56 -11.23 -49.24
CA LEU A 188 -1.17 -10.18 -50.07
C LEU A 188 -0.82 -10.41 -51.55
N LYS A 189 -1.79 -10.20 -52.42
CA LYS A 189 -1.64 -10.22 -53.88
C LYS A 189 -0.89 -8.97 -54.33
N GLU A 190 0.10 -9.13 -55.20
CA GLU A 190 0.88 -7.99 -55.71
C GLU A 190 -0.03 -6.95 -56.37
N GLY A 191 0.25 -5.67 -56.12
CA GLY A 191 -0.61 -4.55 -56.54
C GLY A 191 -1.88 -4.34 -55.70
N SER A 192 -2.21 -5.19 -54.72
CA SER A 192 -3.41 -5.06 -53.87
C SER A 192 -3.08 -4.90 -52.38
N SER A 193 -3.67 -3.89 -51.75
CA SER A 193 -3.52 -3.61 -50.31
C SER A 193 -4.55 -4.32 -49.42
N LYS A 194 -5.50 -5.06 -50.01
CA LYS A 194 -6.62 -5.71 -49.29
C LYS A 194 -6.92 -7.14 -49.71
N GLU A 195 -6.50 -7.55 -50.91
CA GLU A 195 -6.76 -8.90 -51.45
C GLU A 195 -5.63 -9.85 -51.03
N ARG A 196 -5.95 -10.85 -50.20
CA ARG A 196 -5.05 -11.96 -49.87
C ARG A 196 -5.47 -13.20 -50.64
N VAL A 197 -4.52 -14.01 -51.09
CA VAL A 197 -4.80 -15.31 -51.71
C VAL A 197 -4.32 -16.42 -50.78
N CYS A 198 -5.30 -17.10 -50.16
CA CYS A 198 -5.04 -18.25 -49.30
C CYS A 198 -4.84 -19.50 -50.15
N CYS A 199 -3.75 -20.24 -49.91
CA CYS A 199 -3.50 -21.54 -50.54
C CYS A 199 -3.65 -22.69 -49.53
N PRO A 200 -4.15 -23.87 -49.95
CA PRO A 200 -4.19 -25.05 -49.09
C PRO A 200 -2.79 -25.51 -48.66
N GLU A 201 -2.71 -26.37 -47.63
CA GLU A 201 -1.41 -26.86 -47.14
C GLU A 201 -0.59 -27.53 -48.27
N LYS A 202 0.71 -27.23 -48.32
CA LYS A 202 1.68 -27.69 -49.35
C LYS A 202 1.52 -27.06 -50.74
N TRP A 203 0.54 -26.17 -50.95
CA TRP A 203 0.48 -25.31 -52.13
C TRP A 203 1.27 -24.02 -51.89
N VAL A 204 1.89 -23.51 -52.95
CA VAL A 204 2.72 -22.30 -52.96
C VAL A 204 1.93 -21.14 -53.59
N PRO A 205 1.65 -20.04 -52.87
CA PRO A 205 1.08 -18.83 -53.46
C PRO A 205 2.10 -18.14 -54.37
N PHE A 206 1.71 -17.79 -55.60
CA PHE A 206 2.49 -16.92 -56.49
C PHE A 206 1.57 -16.20 -57.49
N ASN A 207 1.77 -14.89 -57.68
CA ASN A 207 0.98 -14.03 -58.58
C ASN A 207 -0.56 -14.24 -58.51
N GLY A 208 -1.09 -14.40 -57.29
CA GLY A 208 -2.53 -14.61 -57.05
C GLY A 208 -3.09 -15.99 -57.43
N LYS A 209 -2.25 -16.91 -57.90
CA LYS A 209 -2.56 -18.33 -58.14
C LYS A 209 -1.90 -19.20 -57.04
N CYS A 210 -2.39 -20.42 -56.84
CA CYS A 210 -1.80 -21.41 -55.93
C CYS A 210 -1.22 -22.58 -56.71
N TYR A 211 0.01 -23.00 -56.40
CA TYR A 211 0.72 -24.06 -57.13
C TYR A 211 1.15 -25.25 -56.28
N TYR A 212 0.86 -26.47 -56.72
CA TYR A 212 1.33 -27.70 -56.09
C TYR A 212 2.42 -28.36 -56.95
N PHE A 213 3.60 -28.59 -56.36
CA PHE A 213 4.73 -29.23 -57.02
C PHE A 213 4.78 -30.71 -56.64
N SER A 214 4.41 -31.59 -57.57
CA SER A 214 4.49 -33.02 -57.34
C SER A 214 5.93 -33.53 -57.45
N THR A 215 6.32 -34.42 -56.53
CA THR A 215 7.57 -35.21 -56.66
C THR A 215 7.36 -36.51 -57.43
N ASP A 216 6.10 -36.92 -57.63
CA ASP A 216 5.76 -38.20 -58.28
C ASP A 216 5.85 -38.11 -59.80
N LYS A 217 6.54 -39.10 -60.39
CA LYS A 217 6.70 -39.20 -61.85
C LYS A 217 5.54 -39.95 -62.48
N MET A 218 4.73 -39.26 -63.28
CA MET A 218 3.55 -39.80 -63.96
C MET A 218 3.62 -39.65 -65.50
N ASN A 219 2.62 -40.16 -66.22
CA ASN A 219 2.33 -39.77 -67.60
C ASN A 219 1.36 -38.57 -67.61
N TRP A 220 1.32 -37.79 -68.69
CA TRP A 220 0.52 -36.55 -68.79
C TRP A 220 -0.95 -36.72 -68.36
N LYS A 221 -1.62 -37.80 -68.81
CA LYS A 221 -3.02 -38.05 -68.46
C LYS A 221 -3.18 -38.30 -66.97
N SER A 222 -2.37 -39.19 -66.39
CA SER A 222 -2.39 -39.43 -64.94
C SER A 222 -2.04 -38.18 -64.13
N SER A 223 -1.08 -37.37 -64.56
CA SER A 223 -0.74 -36.09 -63.91
C SER A 223 -1.93 -35.12 -63.88
N ARG A 224 -2.59 -34.94 -65.03
CA ARG A 224 -3.76 -34.07 -65.19
C ARG A 224 -4.96 -34.56 -64.37
N ASP A 225 -5.23 -35.86 -64.43
CA ASP A 225 -6.34 -36.49 -63.71
C ASP A 225 -6.09 -36.41 -62.19
N ASN A 226 -4.83 -36.53 -61.75
CA ASN A 226 -4.42 -36.29 -60.35
C ASN A 226 -4.59 -34.82 -59.93
N CYS A 227 -4.15 -33.84 -60.73
CA CYS A 227 -4.42 -32.42 -60.44
C CYS A 227 -5.92 -32.15 -60.27
N THR A 228 -6.74 -32.71 -61.16
CA THR A 228 -8.20 -32.62 -61.11
C THR A 228 -8.78 -33.23 -59.83
N SER A 229 -8.24 -34.38 -59.37
CA SER A 229 -8.66 -35.00 -58.10
C SER A 229 -8.32 -34.15 -56.86
N MET A 230 -7.32 -33.28 -56.95
CA MET A 230 -6.97 -32.30 -55.91
C MET A 230 -7.71 -30.95 -56.08
N GLY A 231 -8.71 -30.89 -56.96
CA GLY A 231 -9.53 -29.70 -57.21
C GLY A 231 -8.87 -28.62 -58.08
N GLY A 232 -7.67 -28.88 -58.62
CA GLY A 232 -6.95 -27.97 -59.51
C GLY A 232 -6.81 -28.49 -60.94
N HIS A 233 -5.97 -27.84 -61.73
CA HIS A 233 -5.65 -28.25 -63.11
C HIS A 233 -4.14 -28.41 -63.31
N LEU A 234 -3.72 -29.06 -64.38
CA LEU A 234 -2.30 -29.09 -64.76
C LEU A 234 -1.86 -27.67 -65.14
N VAL A 235 -0.69 -27.23 -64.68
CA VAL A 235 -0.24 -25.85 -64.95
C VAL A 235 0.05 -25.62 -66.44
N ILE A 236 -0.31 -24.42 -66.91
CA ILE A 236 0.19 -23.82 -68.14
C ILE A 236 1.01 -22.61 -67.71
N ILE A 237 2.21 -22.46 -68.29
CA ILE A 237 3.12 -21.35 -67.97
C ILE A 237 2.78 -20.19 -68.91
N GLU A 238 2.32 -19.07 -68.36
CA GLU A 238 1.80 -17.94 -69.15
C GLU A 238 2.78 -16.74 -69.16
N SER A 239 3.83 -16.79 -68.33
CA SER A 239 4.80 -15.69 -68.19
C SER A 239 6.22 -16.17 -67.85
N GLU A 240 7.21 -15.37 -68.22
CA GLU A 240 8.63 -15.57 -67.86
C GLU A 240 8.83 -15.56 -66.33
N ALA A 241 8.09 -14.72 -65.60
CA ALA A 241 8.13 -14.66 -64.14
C ALA A 241 7.63 -15.96 -63.48
N GLU A 242 6.56 -16.56 -63.98
CA GLU A 242 6.14 -17.90 -63.57
C GLU A 242 7.21 -18.95 -63.91
N GLN A 243 7.80 -18.90 -65.11
CA GLN A 243 8.84 -19.85 -65.52
C GLN A 243 10.08 -19.80 -64.60
N VAL A 244 10.60 -18.60 -64.30
CA VAL A 244 11.75 -18.41 -63.39
C VAL A 244 11.41 -18.88 -61.97
N GLN A 245 10.18 -18.64 -61.50
CA GLN A 245 9.73 -19.13 -60.20
C GLN A 245 9.64 -20.67 -60.16
N PHE A 246 9.10 -21.30 -61.21
CA PHE A 246 9.05 -22.76 -61.33
C PHE A 246 10.45 -23.37 -61.38
N ASP A 247 11.34 -22.81 -62.20
CA ASP A 247 12.74 -23.25 -62.29
C ASP A 247 13.44 -23.13 -60.94
N HIS A 248 13.32 -22.02 -60.22
CA HIS A 248 13.91 -21.87 -58.88
C HIS A 248 13.40 -22.92 -57.87
N HIS A 249 12.09 -23.21 -57.86
CA HIS A 249 11.53 -24.28 -57.04
C HIS A 249 12.03 -25.68 -57.45
N LEU A 250 12.16 -25.95 -58.75
CA LEU A 250 12.67 -27.20 -59.30
C LEU A 250 14.18 -27.37 -59.01
N TYR A 251 15.00 -26.32 -59.11
CA TYR A 251 16.41 -26.32 -58.73
C TYR A 251 16.60 -26.60 -57.23
N ARG A 252 15.72 -26.08 -56.36
CA ARG A 252 15.73 -26.42 -54.93
C ARG A 252 15.38 -27.89 -54.66
N ALA A 253 14.49 -28.49 -55.45
CA ALA A 253 14.18 -29.93 -55.37
C ALA A 253 15.29 -30.83 -55.98
N LEU A 254 15.97 -30.36 -57.03
CA LEU A 254 17.19 -30.96 -57.59
C LEU A 254 18.32 -31.00 -56.55
N PHE A 255 18.58 -29.87 -55.85
CA PHE A 255 19.62 -29.77 -54.83
C PHE A 255 19.39 -30.70 -53.62
N LEU A 256 18.14 -30.99 -53.27
CA LEU A 256 17.76 -31.95 -52.23
C LEU A 256 17.80 -33.43 -52.69
N ASN A 257 18.35 -33.72 -53.88
CA ASN A 257 18.39 -35.05 -54.52
C ASN A 257 17.01 -35.69 -54.81
N LEU A 258 15.89 -34.96 -54.62
CA LEU A 258 14.54 -35.46 -54.88
C LEU A 258 14.19 -35.50 -56.37
N MET A 259 14.87 -34.69 -57.18
CA MET A 259 14.75 -34.67 -58.63
C MET A 259 16.06 -35.17 -59.25
N LYS A 260 15.99 -36.21 -60.10
CA LYS A 260 17.08 -36.54 -61.03
C LYS A 260 16.77 -35.94 -62.40
N HIS A 261 17.78 -35.26 -62.98
CA HIS A 261 17.75 -34.59 -64.29
C HIS A 261 16.92 -35.35 -65.32
N GLN A 262 15.76 -34.81 -65.68
CA GLN A 262 15.04 -35.23 -66.87
C GLN A 262 14.24 -34.06 -67.46
N GLN A 263 14.99 -33.16 -68.09
CA GLN A 263 14.58 -32.27 -69.17
C GLN A 263 13.34 -31.37 -68.97
N LEU A 264 13.60 -30.07 -68.86
CA LEU A 264 12.72 -28.98 -69.32
C LEU A 264 12.63 -28.94 -70.88
N SER A 265 12.59 -30.09 -71.57
CA SER A 265 12.55 -30.13 -73.05
C SER A 265 11.18 -30.51 -73.58
N GLY A 266 10.40 -29.50 -73.98
CA GLY A 266 9.32 -29.60 -74.96
C GLY A 266 8.03 -30.34 -74.55
N ASN A 267 8.12 -31.56 -74.01
CA ASN A 267 7.10 -32.59 -74.17
C ASN A 267 6.29 -32.93 -72.88
N CYS A 268 6.58 -32.27 -71.76
CA CYS A 268 5.83 -32.45 -70.50
C CYS A 268 5.02 -31.22 -70.07
N PHE A 269 5.11 -30.10 -70.81
CA PHE A 269 4.27 -28.90 -70.65
C PHE A 269 3.42 -28.59 -71.89
N SER A 270 3.73 -29.18 -73.05
CA SER A 270 2.92 -29.03 -74.27
C SER A 270 1.69 -29.94 -74.27
N GLY A 271 0.62 -29.47 -73.63
CA GLY A 271 -0.72 -29.85 -74.04
C GLY A 271 -1.05 -29.15 -75.36
N SER A 272 -0.79 -29.81 -76.50
CA SER A 272 -1.40 -29.38 -77.78
C SER A 272 -2.91 -29.52 -77.68
N CYS A 273 -3.63 -28.55 -78.26
CA CYS A 273 -5.09 -28.63 -78.47
C CYS A 273 -5.45 -29.75 -79.46
#